data_AF-A0A8T5TPJ3-F1
#
_entry.id   AF-A0A8T5TPJ3-F1
#
_cell.length_a   1.000
_cell.length_b   1.000
_cell.length_c   1.000
_cell.angle_alpha   90.00
_cell.angle_beta   90.00
_cell.angle_gamma   90.00
#
_symmetry.space_group_name_H-M   'P 1'
#
loop_
_entity.id
_entity.type
_entity.pdbx_description
1 polymer ?
#
loop_
_entity_poly.entity_id
_entity_poly.type
_entity_poly.pdbx_seq_one_letter_code
_entity_poly.pdbx_strand_id
1 'polypeptide(L)'
;AVDTVVAKMLGFEPLKLPAIKLAHEEGLGCGDFEDIEIIGEDVSGINWNFKVKRSVIIWGDQMVRKGFLQFLNPLLHNKVFFMLPILGSLVFHDMLWYPTIGKKRIKKFFETPWGNLFKNYPNV
;
A
#
# COMPACT_ATOMS: atom_id res chain seq x y z
N ALA A 1 -12.63 5.69 12.23
CA ALA A 1 -13.62 4.59 12.20
C ALA A 1 -13.36 3.66 11.02
N VAL A 2 -13.31 4.15 9.76
CA VAL A 2 -13.06 3.28 8.58
C VAL A 2 -11.78 2.44 8.72
N ASP A 3 -10.66 3.05 9.15
CA ASP A 3 -9.39 2.34 9.32
C ASP A 3 -9.49 1.17 10.32
N THR A 4 -10.30 1.32 11.37
CA THR A 4 -10.57 0.29 12.39
C THR A 4 -11.29 -0.89 11.78
N VAL A 5 -12.36 -0.63 11.03
CA VAL A 5 -13.14 -1.67 10.33
C VAL A 5 -12.26 -2.40 9.32
N VAL A 6 -11.51 -1.66 8.50
CA VAL A 6 -10.60 -2.26 7.50
C VAL A 6 -9.50 -3.08 8.17
N ALA A 7 -8.89 -2.58 9.25
CA ALA A 7 -7.88 -3.32 10.00
C ALA A 7 -8.43 -4.64 10.55
N LYS A 8 -9.65 -4.62 11.12
CA LYS A 8 -10.33 -5.81 11.62
C LYS A 8 -10.60 -6.82 10.51
N MET A 9 -11.15 -6.37 9.38
CA MET A 9 -11.41 -7.23 8.20
C MET A 9 -10.14 -7.86 7.62
N LEU A 10 -9.04 -7.10 7.60
CA LEU A 10 -7.72 -7.61 7.21
C LEU A 10 -7.18 -8.66 8.20
N GLY A 11 -7.72 -8.74 9.41
CA GLY A 11 -7.28 -9.65 10.47
C GLY A 11 -6.26 -9.06 11.42
N PHE A 12 -6.13 -7.73 11.46
CA PHE A 12 -5.31 -7.03 12.43
C PHE A 12 -6.15 -6.59 13.64
N GLU A 13 -5.49 -6.44 14.78
CA GLU A 13 -6.09 -5.84 15.96
C GLU A 13 -5.95 -4.32 15.87
N PRO A 14 -7.05 -3.55 15.74
CA PRO A 14 -6.97 -2.13 15.41
C PRO A 14 -6.13 -1.30 16.39
N LEU A 15 -6.30 -1.51 17.70
CA LEU A 15 -5.56 -0.78 18.73
C LEU A 15 -4.08 -1.19 18.86
N LYS A 16 -3.63 -2.26 18.18
CA LYS A 16 -2.20 -2.57 18.02
C LYS A 16 -1.55 -1.75 16.90
N LEU A 17 -2.33 -1.11 16.04
CA LEU A 17 -1.83 -0.26 14.97
C LEU A 17 -1.58 1.16 15.50
N PRO A 18 -0.33 1.67 15.49
CA PRO A 18 0.00 2.94 16.15
C PRO A 18 -0.82 4.14 15.65
N ALA A 19 -1.13 4.21 14.36
CA ALA A 19 -1.91 5.31 13.80
C ALA A 19 -3.36 5.31 14.29
N ILE A 20 -4.02 4.15 14.31
CA ILE A 20 -5.40 4.00 14.79
C ILE A 20 -5.45 4.26 16.29
N LYS A 21 -4.50 3.68 17.04
CA LYS A 21 -4.39 3.89 18.48
C LYS A 21 -4.24 5.38 18.82
N LEU A 22 -3.32 6.08 18.17
CA LEU A 22 -3.09 7.50 18.40
C LEU A 22 -4.34 8.34 18.10
N ALA A 23 -4.97 8.13 16.94
CA ALA A 23 -6.19 8.85 16.58
C ALA A 23 -7.34 8.60 17.55
N HIS A 24 -7.43 7.38 18.10
CA HIS A 24 -8.43 7.05 19.13
C HIS A 24 -8.14 7.74 20.46
N GLU A 25 -6.90 7.67 20.94
CA GLU A 25 -6.48 8.32 22.19
C GLU A 25 -6.61 9.85 22.13
N GLU A 26 -6.44 10.46 20.96
CA GLU A 26 -6.63 11.90 20.73
C GLU A 26 -8.11 12.29 20.49
N GLY A 27 -9.04 11.32 20.47
CA GLY A 27 -10.46 11.58 20.18
C GLY A 27 -10.75 12.01 18.74
N LEU A 28 -9.77 11.86 17.83
CA LEU A 28 -9.89 12.16 16.40
C LEU A 28 -10.57 11.03 15.62
N GLY A 29 -10.76 9.86 16.24
CA GLY A 29 -11.45 8.74 15.65
C GLY A 29 -11.86 7.66 16.67
N CYS A 30 -12.57 6.65 16.17
CA CYS A 30 -12.97 5.48 16.95
C CYS A 30 -12.09 4.28 16.57
N GLY A 31 -11.29 3.79 17.52
CA GLY A 31 -10.37 2.67 17.40
C GLY A 31 -10.91 1.35 17.93
N ASP A 32 -11.97 1.40 18.75
CA ASP A 32 -12.71 0.21 19.17
C ASP A 32 -13.69 -0.17 18.05
N PHE A 33 -13.76 -1.46 17.73
CA PHE A 33 -14.67 -1.95 16.68
C PHE A 33 -16.10 -2.05 17.23
N GLU A 34 -16.27 -2.37 18.51
CA GLU A 34 -17.59 -2.58 19.13
C GLU A 34 -18.36 -1.26 19.26
N ASP A 35 -17.65 -0.13 19.28
CA ASP A 35 -18.23 1.23 19.32
C ASP A 35 -18.65 1.74 17.92
N ILE A 36 -18.45 0.95 16.86
CA ILE A 36 -18.75 1.36 15.48
C ILE A 36 -20.03 0.68 15.00
N GLU A 37 -21.06 1.48 14.73
CA GLU A 37 -22.27 1.02 14.05
C GLU A 37 -22.02 0.85 12.54
N ILE A 38 -22.28 -0.34 12.01
CA ILE A 38 -22.11 -0.66 10.60
C ILE A 38 -23.49 -0.77 9.95
N ILE A 39 -23.76 0.12 9.01
CA ILE A 39 -25.00 0.12 8.23
C ILE A 39 -24.78 -0.69 6.95
N GLY A 40 -25.64 -1.69 6.72
CA GLY A 40 -25.59 -2.53 5.52
C GLY A 40 -25.18 -3.96 5.82
N GLU A 41 -24.21 -4.48 5.08
CA GLU A 41 -23.72 -5.86 5.23
C GLU A 41 -22.93 -6.01 6.54
N ASP A 42 -23.23 -7.09 7.28
CA ASP A 42 -22.51 -7.42 8.51
C ASP A 42 -21.09 -7.91 8.19
N VAL A 43 -20.10 -7.17 8.67
CA VAL A 43 -18.67 -7.47 8.49
C VAL A 43 -18.01 -7.99 9.76
N SER A 44 -18.75 -8.18 10.85
CA SER A 44 -18.22 -8.63 12.16
C SER A 44 -17.48 -9.97 12.05
N GLY A 45 -17.95 -10.87 11.18
CA GLY A 45 -17.35 -12.18 10.91
C GLY A 45 -16.21 -12.19 9.88
N ILE A 46 -15.91 -11.07 9.23
CA ILE A 46 -14.89 -11.02 8.18
C ILE A 46 -13.50 -10.94 8.80
N ASN A 47 -12.66 -11.93 8.49
CA ASN A 47 -11.25 -11.92 8.82
C ASN A 47 -10.43 -12.65 7.74
N TRP A 48 -9.75 -11.88 6.91
CA TRP A 48 -8.94 -12.41 5.82
C TRP A 48 -7.58 -12.98 6.25
N ASN A 49 -7.22 -12.85 7.54
CA ASN A 49 -5.97 -13.37 8.11
C ASN A 49 -4.73 -12.92 7.32
N PHE A 50 -4.67 -11.65 6.91
CA PHE A 50 -3.53 -11.13 6.17
C PHE A 50 -2.24 -11.24 7.00
N LYS A 51 -1.18 -11.68 6.33
CA LYS A 51 0.17 -11.69 6.90
C LYS A 51 1.02 -10.68 6.17
N VAL A 52 1.45 -9.65 6.90
CA VAL A 52 2.39 -8.66 6.39
C VAL A 52 3.82 -9.02 6.79
N LYS A 53 4.76 -8.81 5.88
CA LYS A 53 6.20 -8.92 6.14
C LYS A 53 6.87 -7.63 5.71
N ARG A 54 7.89 -7.23 6.47
CA ARG A 54 8.74 -6.10 6.08
C ARG A 54 9.73 -6.57 5.03
N SER A 55 9.73 -5.93 3.86
CA SER A 55 10.76 -6.20 2.84
C SER A 55 12.09 -5.59 3.26
N VAL A 56 13.19 -6.07 2.66
CA VAL A 56 14.54 -5.53 2.90
C VAL A 56 14.60 -4.04 2.57
N ILE A 57 13.89 -3.62 1.51
CA ILE A 57 13.82 -2.23 1.07
C ILE A 57 13.16 -1.35 2.14
N ILE A 58 11.99 -1.78 2.66
CA ILE A 58 11.28 -1.03 3.72
C ILE A 58 12.11 -1.00 5.01
N TRP A 59 12.74 -2.12 5.37
CA TRP A 59 13.62 -2.17 6.53
C TRP A 59 14.80 -1.19 6.38
N GLY A 60 15.46 -1.17 5.23
CA GLY A 60 16.58 -0.26 4.95
C GLY A 60 16.16 1.21 4.99
N ASP A 61 15.04 1.56 4.36
CA ASP A 61 14.48 2.92 4.42
C ASP A 61 14.19 3.36 5.86
N GLN A 62 13.61 2.47 6.69
CA GLN A 62 13.36 2.77 8.10
C GLN A 62 14.65 2.96 8.91
N MET A 63 15.72 2.23 8.61
CA MET A 63 17.02 2.44 9.26
C MET A 63 17.61 3.81 8.90
N VAL A 64 17.46 4.26 7.66
CA VAL A 64 17.93 5.58 7.22
C VAL A 64 17.05 6.71 7.77
N ARG A 65 15.74 6.52 7.94
CA ARG A 65 14.86 7.60 8.42
C ARG A 65 14.76 7.68 9.94
N LYS A 66 14.77 6.54 10.63
CA LYS A 66 14.42 6.43 12.06
C LYS A 66 15.47 5.66 12.88
N GLY A 67 16.48 5.06 12.24
CA GLY A 67 17.45 4.18 12.88
C GLY A 67 18.86 4.74 12.89
N PHE A 68 19.84 3.86 13.10
CA PHE A 68 21.25 4.25 13.23
C PHE A 68 21.89 4.75 11.91
N LEU A 69 21.24 4.52 10.76
CA LEU A 69 21.69 5.03 9.46
C LEU A 69 21.18 6.46 9.18
N GLN A 70 20.63 7.16 10.16
CA GLN A 70 20.06 8.51 9.99
C GLN A 70 21.05 9.55 9.49
N PHE A 71 22.35 9.34 9.68
CA PHE A 71 23.39 10.19 9.09
C PHE A 71 23.39 10.17 7.55
N LEU A 72 22.82 9.14 6.91
CA LEU A 72 22.63 9.06 5.46
C LEU A 72 21.38 9.81 4.98
N ASN A 73 20.49 10.24 5.87
CA ASN A 73 19.24 10.91 5.50
C ASN A 73 19.45 12.16 4.60
N PRO A 74 20.46 13.02 4.80
CA PRO A 74 20.70 14.16 3.90
C PRO A 74 21.00 13.75 2.45
N LEU A 75 21.63 12.58 2.26
CA LEU A 75 21.94 12.04 0.94
C LEU A 75 20.66 11.71 0.15
N LEU A 76 19.61 11.22 0.82
CA LEU A 76 18.31 10.94 0.19
C LEU A 76 17.62 12.21 -0.33
N HIS A 77 17.94 13.38 0.21
CA HIS A 77 17.37 14.66 -0.20
C HIS A 77 18.20 15.34 -1.30
N ASN A 78 19.36 14.77 -1.66
CA ASN A 78 20.17 15.25 -2.76
C ASN A 78 19.55 14.84 -4.10
N LYS A 79 19.28 15.83 -4.97
CA LYS A 79 18.67 15.62 -6.29
C LYS A 79 19.42 14.63 -7.17
N VAL A 80 20.75 14.61 -7.11
CA VAL A 80 21.59 13.71 -7.91
C VAL A 80 21.46 12.27 -7.40
N PHE A 81 21.50 12.07 -6.08
CA PHE A 81 21.33 10.74 -5.50
C PHE A 81 19.91 10.20 -5.77
N PHE A 82 18.89 11.05 -5.64
CA PHE A 82 17.50 10.69 -5.89
C PHE A 82 17.19 10.44 -7.38
N MET A 83 18.07 10.88 -8.29
CA MET A 83 17.95 10.57 -9.72
C MET A 83 18.19 9.08 -10.01
N LEU A 84 19.03 8.41 -9.23
CA LEU A 84 19.41 7.01 -9.48
C LEU A 84 18.21 6.05 -9.38
N PRO A 85 17.36 6.08 -8.33
CA PRO A 85 16.14 5.28 -8.30
C PRO A 85 15.16 5.58 -9.44
N ILE A 86 15.07 6.84 -9.86
CA ILE A 86 14.19 7.25 -10.98
C ILE A 86 14.68 6.61 -12.28
N LEU A 87 15.98 6.72 -12.58
CA LEU A 87 16.58 6.09 -13.76
C LEU A 87 16.48 4.57 -13.69
N GLY A 88 16.72 3.98 -12.53
CA GLY A 88 16.57 2.54 -12.30
C GLY A 88 15.13 2.08 -12.55
N SER A 89 14.14 2.86 -12.10
CA SER A 89 12.72 2.61 -12.35
C SER A 89 12.39 2.68 -13.83
N LEU A 90 12.84 3.72 -14.55
CA LEU A 90 12.67 3.86 -15.99
C LEU A 90 13.23 2.65 -16.74
N VAL A 91 14.49 2.28 -16.45
CA VAL A 91 15.16 1.15 -17.12
C VAL A 91 14.42 -0.16 -16.81
N PHE A 92 14.08 -0.40 -15.53
CA PHE A 92 13.42 -1.63 -15.15
C PHE A 92 12.00 -1.73 -15.70
N HIS A 93 11.16 -0.73 -15.51
CA HIS A 93 9.76 -0.80 -15.89
C HIS A 93 9.57 -0.63 -17.40
N ASP A 94 10.16 0.39 -18.00
CA ASP A 94 9.86 0.77 -19.39
C ASP A 94 10.73 0.02 -20.39
N MET A 95 12.02 -0.17 -20.08
CA MET A 95 12.96 -0.80 -21.03
C MET A 95 13.07 -2.31 -20.88
N LEU A 96 12.84 -2.85 -19.68
CA LEU A 96 12.97 -4.29 -19.41
C LEU A 96 11.61 -4.97 -19.24
N TRP A 97 10.89 -4.66 -18.16
CA TRP A 97 9.70 -5.39 -17.75
C TRP A 97 8.54 -5.23 -18.73
N TYR A 98 8.22 -4.00 -19.14
CA TYR A 98 7.11 -3.74 -20.06
C TYR A 98 7.27 -4.48 -21.41
N PRO A 99 8.40 -4.37 -22.12
CA PRO A 99 8.57 -5.04 -23.41
C PRO A 99 8.68 -6.57 -23.29
N THR A 100 9.25 -7.10 -22.21
CA THR A 100 9.47 -8.56 -22.06
C THR A 100 8.28 -9.30 -21.45
N ILE A 101 7.65 -8.73 -20.43
CA ILE A 101 6.60 -9.37 -19.63
C ILE A 101 5.28 -8.60 -19.73
N GLY A 102 5.33 -7.28 -19.58
CA GLY A 102 4.15 -6.41 -19.46
C GLY A 102 3.22 -6.49 -20.67
N LYS A 103 3.75 -6.31 -21.88
CA LYS A 103 2.97 -6.36 -23.13
C LYS A 103 2.14 -7.64 -23.26
N LYS A 104 2.74 -8.79 -22.96
CA LYS A 104 2.07 -10.09 -23.01
C LYS A 104 0.93 -10.17 -21.99
N ARG A 105 1.16 -9.72 -20.77
CA ARG A 105 0.14 -9.71 -19.69
C ARG A 105 -1.02 -8.77 -20.02
N ILE A 106 -0.71 -7.58 -20.54
CA ILE A 106 -1.71 -6.59 -20.92
C ILE A 106 -2.59 -7.13 -22.06
N LYS A 107 -1.99 -7.74 -23.08
CA LYS A 107 -2.76 -8.37 -24.16
C LYS A 107 -3.72 -9.42 -23.62
N LYS A 108 -3.25 -10.30 -22.72
CA LYS A 108 -4.08 -11.32 -22.09
C LYS A 108 -5.19 -10.72 -21.22
N PHE A 109 -4.93 -9.63 -20.51
CA PHE A 109 -5.96 -8.93 -19.73
C PHE A 109 -7.11 -8.42 -20.62
N PHE A 110 -6.79 -7.88 -21.80
CA PHE A 110 -7.78 -7.39 -22.76
C PHE A 110 -8.64 -8.47 -23.42
N GLU A 111 -8.34 -9.74 -23.19
CA GLU A 111 -9.16 -10.89 -23.63
C GLU A 111 -10.20 -11.29 -22.56
N THR A 112 -10.11 -10.73 -21.34
CA THR A 112 -11.03 -11.02 -20.23
C THR A 112 -12.31 -10.16 -20.28
N PRO A 113 -13.39 -10.55 -19.59
CA PRO A 113 -14.59 -9.70 -19.46
C PRO A 113 -14.29 -8.30 -18.92
N TRP A 114 -13.39 -8.20 -17.93
CA TRP A 114 -12.94 -6.93 -17.38
C TRP A 114 -12.16 -6.08 -18.39
N GLY A 115 -11.30 -6.71 -19.18
CA GLY A 115 -10.58 -6.02 -20.26
C GLY A 115 -11.52 -5.53 -21.36
N ASN A 116 -12.57 -6.28 -21.69
CA ASN A 116 -13.59 -5.86 -22.65
C ASN A 116 -14.45 -4.72 -22.09
N LEU A 117 -14.83 -4.79 -20.82
CA LEU A 117 -15.53 -3.69 -20.14
C LEU A 117 -14.68 -2.41 -20.17
N PHE A 118 -13.38 -2.51 -19.87
CA PHE A 118 -12.45 -1.38 -19.90
C PHE A 118 -12.41 -0.68 -21.28
N LYS A 119 -12.44 -1.45 -22.38
CA LYS A 119 -12.47 -0.89 -23.75
C LYS A 119 -13.72 -0.04 -24.04
N ASN A 120 -14.81 -0.25 -23.30
CA ASN A 120 -16.06 0.50 -23.49
C ASN A 120 -16.07 1.83 -22.74
N TYR A 121 -15.06 2.13 -21.93
CA TYR A 121 -14.94 3.45 -21.29
C TYR A 121 -14.57 4.52 -22.32
N PRO A 122 -15.11 5.73 -22.21
CA PRO A 122 -14.75 6.83 -23.10
C PRO A 122 -13.26 7.14 -22.96
N ASN A 123 -12.61 7.40 -24.09
CA ASN A 123 -11.25 7.94 -24.09
C ASN A 123 -11.30 9.35 -23.51
N VAL A 124 -10.62 9.54 -22.38
CA VAL A 124 -10.41 10.86 -21.75
C VAL A 124 -9.22 11.54 -22.40
#